data_AF-A0A397HGL6-F1
#
_entry.id   AF-A0A397HGL6-F1
#
_cell.length_a   1.000
_cell.length_b   1.000
_cell.length_c   1.000
_cell.angle_alpha   90.00
_cell.angle_beta   90.00
_cell.angle_gamma   90.00
#
_symmetry.space_group_name_H-M   'P 1'
#
loop_
_entity.id
_entity.type
_entity.pdbx_description
1 polymer ?
#
loop_
_entity_poly.entity_id
_entity_poly.type
_entity_poly.pdbx_seq_one_letter_code
_entity_poly.pdbx_strand_id
1 'polypeptide(L)'
;MEINDNSITELQLTASFISFFNKNSATKIRHHSWLTFHVLQASSPGRRACIRAASLALYAKHTGDTRAILESHECYGRSLQYQQERLASCSTSTAEDIAMTVILAYYEAILPSSPSASAFAQHITAATAMLCAVGAEKCQQGWLHQMLLTLRLHMVYVSFNTWTASVFASEEWMRIPFRRREKSPLDRIVDLLLQYPSTPTRGLVTVYGHTSTALKAIWRDMNQSTTDTDTFRDYIPPKTGYPDSQSAITIALYSFAWVFTLSAKHAQHINHLITAHCEAILAVAVYIDSIQDGCSLIRMAMPLLWVSRHSPEENQQEKACGYLQKWNMALPMDNLCLT
;
A
#
# COMPACT_ATOMS: atom_id res chain seq x y z
N MET A 1 -39.54 16.75 -11.02
CA MET A 1 -38.17 16.71 -10.46
C MET A 1 -37.49 15.52 -11.10
N GLU A 2 -37.01 15.68 -12.33
CA GLU A 2 -36.31 14.62 -13.06
C GLU A 2 -34.92 14.46 -12.46
N ILE A 3 -34.67 13.33 -11.81
CA ILE A 3 -33.31 12.92 -11.46
C ILE A 3 -32.65 12.56 -12.78
N ASN A 4 -31.75 13.43 -13.24
CA ASN A 4 -31.04 13.32 -14.52
C ASN A 4 -30.28 11.98 -14.59
N ASP A 5 -30.46 11.17 -15.64
CA ASP A 5 -29.83 9.84 -15.81
C ASP A 5 -28.29 9.88 -15.67
N ASN A 6 -27.69 11.02 -16.04
CA ASN A 6 -26.26 11.27 -15.85
C ASN A 6 -25.84 11.26 -14.37
N SER A 7 -26.71 11.73 -13.47
CA SER A 7 -26.45 11.76 -12.03
C SER A 7 -26.50 10.38 -11.39
N ILE A 8 -27.39 9.49 -11.86
CA ILE A 8 -27.51 8.12 -11.39
C ILE A 8 -26.28 7.31 -11.80
N THR A 9 -25.81 7.50 -13.04
CA THR A 9 -24.61 6.84 -13.56
C THR A 9 -23.36 7.25 -12.78
N GLU A 10 -23.19 8.55 -12.49
CA GLU A 10 -22.05 9.06 -11.71
C GLU A 10 -22.04 8.52 -10.27
N LEU A 11 -23.21 8.39 -9.64
CA LEU A 11 -23.35 7.84 -8.29
C LEU A 11 -22.99 6.35 -8.24
N GLN A 12 -23.39 5.58 -9.26
CA GLN A 12 -23.04 4.16 -9.39
C GLN A 12 -21.54 3.94 -9.61
N LEU A 13 -20.91 4.75 -10.46
CA LEU A 13 -19.46 4.71 -10.68
C LEU A 13 -18.71 5.00 -9.39
N THR A 14 -19.11 6.06 -8.68
CA THR A 14 -18.52 6.46 -7.39
C THR A 14 -18.69 5.37 -6.33
N ALA A 15 -19.88 4.79 -6.21
CA ALA A 15 -20.14 3.70 -5.27
C ALA A 15 -19.29 2.45 -5.58
N SER A 16 -19.10 2.13 -6.86
CA SER A 16 -18.25 1.02 -7.31
C SER A 16 -16.79 1.26 -6.94
N PHE A 17 -16.29 2.50 -7.11
CA PHE A 17 -14.95 2.89 -6.70
C PHE A 17 -14.75 2.78 -5.18
N ILE A 18 -15.66 3.35 -4.39
CA ILE A 18 -15.65 3.24 -2.93
C ILE A 18 -15.64 1.76 -2.52
N SER A 19 -16.52 0.94 -3.11
CA SER A 19 -16.59 -0.49 -2.82
C SER A 19 -15.27 -1.19 -3.13
N PHE A 20 -14.68 -0.95 -4.30
CA PHE A 20 -13.43 -1.58 -4.71
C PHE A 20 -12.25 -1.29 -3.76
N PHE A 21 -12.13 -0.06 -3.25
CA PHE A 21 -11.04 0.33 -2.33
C PHE A 21 -11.38 0.19 -0.83
N ASN A 22 -12.65 0.10 -0.44
CA ASN A 22 -13.07 -0.07 0.96
C ASN A 22 -13.53 -1.48 1.31
N LYS A 23 -13.72 -2.38 0.34
CA LYS A 23 -14.18 -3.77 0.52
C LYS A 23 -13.57 -4.42 1.75
N ASN A 24 -12.28 -4.20 1.99
CA ASN A 24 -11.60 -4.66 3.19
C ASN A 24 -10.62 -3.64 3.82
N SER A 25 -10.93 -2.34 3.74
CA SER A 25 -10.18 -1.35 4.51
C SER A 25 -10.15 -1.75 5.99
N ALA A 26 -8.98 -1.66 6.64
CA ALA A 26 -8.74 -2.00 8.05
C ALA A 26 -9.64 -1.23 9.06
N THR A 27 -10.53 -0.39 8.55
CA THR A 27 -11.38 0.57 9.23
C THR A 27 -12.87 0.21 9.08
N LYS A 28 -13.19 -1.07 8.86
CA LYS A 28 -14.52 -1.68 8.62
C LYS A 28 -15.63 -1.43 9.65
N ILE A 29 -15.54 -0.40 10.48
CA ILE A 29 -16.72 0.13 11.15
C ILE A 29 -17.49 0.90 10.09
N ARG A 30 -18.58 0.29 9.59
CA ARG A 30 -19.46 0.85 8.54
C ARG A 30 -19.72 2.34 8.83
N HIS A 31 -19.66 3.18 7.79
CA HIS A 31 -19.72 4.65 7.81
C HIS A 31 -18.45 5.42 8.19
N HIS A 32 -17.31 4.76 8.45
CA HIS A 32 -16.10 5.42 8.96
C HIS A 32 -14.79 5.12 8.21
N SER A 33 -14.82 5.00 6.88
CA SER A 33 -13.57 5.09 6.09
C SER A 33 -13.35 6.53 5.67
N TRP A 34 -12.12 7.04 5.81
CA TRP A 34 -11.74 8.36 5.29
C TRP A 34 -12.11 8.51 3.81
N LEU A 35 -11.97 7.43 3.03
CA LEU A 35 -12.27 7.44 1.60
C LEU A 35 -13.76 7.65 1.37
N THR A 36 -14.62 6.88 2.06
CA THR A 36 -16.08 7.06 1.96
C THR A 36 -16.49 8.47 2.35
N PHE A 37 -15.95 8.99 3.47
CA PHE A 37 -16.29 10.33 3.94
C PHE A 37 -15.91 11.40 2.92
N HIS A 38 -14.65 11.42 2.47
CA HIS A 38 -14.16 12.47 1.58
C HIS A 38 -14.72 12.36 0.15
N VAL A 39 -15.04 11.15 -0.31
CA VAL A 39 -15.70 10.97 -1.61
C VAL A 39 -17.14 11.48 -1.57
N LEU A 40 -17.91 11.17 -0.52
CA LEU A 40 -19.31 11.61 -0.41
C LEU A 40 -19.47 13.10 -0.09
N GLN A 41 -18.48 13.73 0.55
CA GLN A 41 -18.51 15.15 0.92
C GLN A 41 -17.86 16.08 -0.13
N ALA A 42 -17.50 15.56 -1.31
CA ALA A 42 -16.82 16.33 -2.33
C ALA A 42 -17.70 17.41 -2.98
N SER A 43 -17.54 18.65 -2.51
CA SER A 43 -18.33 19.80 -2.97
C SER A 43 -17.63 20.70 -3.98
N SER A 44 -16.30 20.68 -4.08
CA SER A 44 -15.56 21.53 -5.02
C SER A 44 -15.42 20.89 -6.41
N PRO A 45 -15.34 21.70 -7.49
CA PRO A 45 -15.21 21.17 -8.85
C PRO A 45 -14.01 20.24 -9.04
N GLY A 46 -12.83 20.61 -8.52
CA GLY A 46 -11.63 19.78 -8.63
C GLY A 46 -11.72 18.45 -7.89
N ARG A 47 -12.40 18.43 -6.73
CA ARG A 47 -12.62 17.18 -5.97
C ARG A 47 -13.57 16.24 -6.69
N ARG A 48 -14.66 16.76 -7.25
CA ARG A 48 -15.56 15.95 -8.09
C ARG A 48 -14.82 15.41 -9.31
N ALA A 49 -13.99 16.24 -9.96
CA ALA A 49 -13.16 15.79 -11.09
C ALA A 49 -12.20 14.66 -10.69
N CYS A 50 -11.54 14.76 -9.53
CA CYS A 50 -10.64 13.70 -9.01
C CYS A 50 -11.38 12.37 -8.81
N ILE A 51 -12.55 12.40 -8.16
CA ILE A 51 -13.36 11.19 -7.90
C ILE A 51 -13.87 10.59 -9.21
N ARG A 52 -14.36 11.45 -10.11
CA ARG A 52 -14.86 11.05 -11.42
C ARG A 52 -13.75 10.42 -12.26
N ALA A 53 -12.54 10.99 -12.25
CA ALA A 53 -11.38 10.42 -12.92
C ALA A 53 -11.10 8.99 -12.43
N ALA A 54 -10.97 8.79 -11.12
CA ALA A 54 -10.67 7.48 -10.54
C ALA A 54 -11.79 6.46 -10.76
N SER A 55 -13.06 6.89 -10.70
CA SER A 55 -14.22 6.03 -10.90
C SER A 55 -14.37 5.61 -12.37
N LEU A 56 -14.18 6.54 -13.31
CA LEU A 56 -14.18 6.24 -14.75
C LEU A 56 -13.00 5.35 -15.14
N ALA A 57 -11.81 5.58 -14.59
CA ALA A 57 -10.65 4.72 -14.81
C ALA A 57 -10.94 3.27 -14.37
N LEU A 58 -11.57 3.10 -13.19
CA LEU A 58 -11.96 1.79 -12.70
C LEU A 58 -12.98 1.13 -13.62
N TYR A 59 -14.01 1.86 -14.02
CA TYR A 59 -15.03 1.35 -14.95
C TYR A 59 -14.42 0.94 -16.28
N ALA A 60 -13.62 1.82 -16.89
CA ALA A 60 -12.91 1.56 -18.13
C ALA A 60 -12.01 0.32 -18.04
N LYS A 61 -11.30 0.11 -16.92
CA LYS A 61 -10.47 -1.09 -16.70
C LYS A 61 -11.30 -2.38 -16.74
N HIS A 62 -12.56 -2.34 -16.30
CA HIS A 62 -13.45 -3.51 -16.31
C HIS A 62 -14.15 -3.73 -17.65
N THR A 63 -14.53 -2.65 -18.35
CA THR A 63 -15.36 -2.73 -19.56
C THR A 63 -14.57 -2.61 -20.86
N GLY A 64 -13.35 -2.07 -20.81
CA GLY A 64 -12.58 -1.71 -22.00
C GLY A 64 -13.11 -0.46 -22.74
N ASP A 65 -13.97 0.35 -22.10
CA ASP A 65 -14.59 1.52 -22.74
C ASP A 65 -13.59 2.67 -22.95
N THR A 66 -13.18 2.88 -24.20
CA THR A 66 -12.27 3.95 -24.61
C THR A 66 -12.81 5.36 -24.33
N ARG A 67 -14.12 5.57 -24.37
CA ARG A 67 -14.70 6.90 -24.05
C ARG A 67 -14.54 7.20 -22.57
N ALA A 68 -14.78 6.21 -21.72
CA ALA A 68 -14.55 6.33 -20.29
C ALA A 68 -13.05 6.57 -19.98
N ILE A 69 -12.13 5.96 -20.73
CA ILE A 69 -10.68 6.26 -20.62
C ILE A 69 -10.42 7.75 -20.89
N LEU A 70 -10.88 8.26 -22.04
CA LEU A 70 -10.65 9.65 -22.44
C LEU A 70 -11.24 10.65 -21.43
N GLU A 71 -12.47 10.42 -21.00
CA GLU A 71 -13.14 11.27 -20.00
C GLU A 71 -12.43 11.19 -18.64
N SER A 72 -11.90 10.01 -18.27
CA SER A 72 -11.12 9.86 -17.04
C SER A 72 -9.84 10.71 -17.07
N HIS A 73 -9.12 10.75 -18.20
CA HIS A 73 -7.92 11.57 -18.37
C HIS A 73 -8.22 13.07 -18.32
N GLU A 74 -9.34 13.49 -18.93
CA GLU A 74 -9.76 14.89 -18.88
C GLU A 74 -10.07 15.33 -17.44
N CYS A 75 -10.84 14.50 -16.71
CA CYS A 75 -11.14 14.76 -15.30
C CYS A 75 -9.88 14.75 -14.43
N TYR A 76 -8.93 13.85 -14.70
CA TYR A 76 -7.64 13.80 -14.04
C TYR A 76 -6.86 15.10 -14.25
N GLY A 77 -6.74 15.59 -15.49
CA GLY A 77 -6.08 16.85 -15.80
C GLY A 77 -6.70 18.06 -15.09
N ARG A 78 -8.03 18.17 -15.09
CA ARG A 78 -8.75 19.24 -14.36
C ARG A 78 -8.48 19.19 -12.85
N SER A 79 -8.41 17.98 -12.28
CA SER A 79 -8.13 17.82 -10.84
C SER A 79 -6.70 18.21 -10.47
N LEU A 80 -5.72 17.95 -11.34
CA LEU A 80 -4.33 18.39 -11.16
C LEU A 80 -4.22 19.91 -11.22
N GLN A 81 -4.86 20.55 -12.19
CA GLN A 81 -4.89 22.03 -12.30
C GLN A 81 -5.46 22.65 -11.03
N TYR A 82 -6.60 22.15 -10.55
CA TYR A 82 -7.21 22.60 -9.30
C TYR A 82 -6.27 22.43 -8.10
N GLN A 83 -5.56 21.30 -8.00
CA GLN A 83 -4.61 21.06 -6.93
C GLN A 83 -3.43 22.02 -6.97
N GLN A 84 -2.90 22.30 -8.17
CA GLN A 84 -1.80 23.26 -8.37
C GLN A 84 -2.19 24.67 -7.96
N GLU A 85 -3.35 25.15 -8.41
CA GLU A 85 -3.89 26.47 -8.04
C GLU A 85 -4.10 26.58 -6.53
N ARG A 86 -4.60 25.51 -5.90
CA ARG A 86 -4.83 25.47 -4.46
C ARG A 86 -3.53 25.49 -3.66
N LEU A 87 -2.49 24.78 -4.11
CA LEU A 87 -1.17 24.82 -3.49
C LEU A 87 -0.46 26.17 -3.69
N ALA A 88 -0.69 26.84 -4.82
CA ALA A 88 -0.14 28.17 -5.07
C ALA A 88 -0.80 29.26 -4.20
N SER A 89 -2.08 29.09 -3.86
CA SER A 89 -2.88 30.09 -3.12
C SER A 89 -2.97 29.84 -1.62
N CYS A 90 -2.69 28.62 -1.14
CA CYS A 90 -2.83 28.26 0.26
C CYS A 90 -1.65 27.41 0.73
N SER A 91 -1.00 27.83 1.82
CA SER A 91 0.14 27.12 2.41
C SER A 91 -0.28 25.97 3.35
N THR A 92 -1.54 25.90 3.76
CA THR A 92 -2.03 24.89 4.71
C THR A 92 -2.77 23.77 4.00
N SER A 93 -2.23 22.55 4.07
CA SER A 93 -2.90 21.35 3.57
C SER A 93 -4.04 20.92 4.49
N THR A 94 -5.18 20.58 3.89
CA THR A 94 -6.33 20.00 4.62
C THR A 94 -6.37 18.48 4.45
N ALA A 95 -7.14 17.78 5.29
CA ALA A 95 -7.40 16.35 5.13
C ALA A 95 -7.99 16.02 3.74
N GLU A 96 -8.76 16.93 3.18
CA GLU A 96 -9.38 16.79 1.86
C GLU A 96 -8.35 16.87 0.73
N ASP A 97 -7.32 17.72 0.88
CA ASP A 97 -6.22 17.82 -0.08
C ASP A 97 -5.37 16.54 -0.08
N ILE A 98 -5.12 15.99 1.10
CA ILE A 98 -4.45 14.70 1.27
C ILE A 98 -5.28 13.58 0.64
N ALA A 99 -6.60 13.54 0.92
CA ALA A 99 -7.51 12.56 0.35
C ALA A 99 -7.51 12.59 -1.17
N MET A 100 -7.62 13.79 -1.76
CA MET A 100 -7.61 13.98 -3.21
C MET A 100 -6.31 13.46 -3.81
N THR A 101 -5.17 13.78 -3.21
CA THR A 101 -3.85 13.30 -3.68
C THR A 101 -3.76 11.77 -3.65
N VAL A 102 -4.29 11.12 -2.60
CA VAL A 102 -4.31 9.65 -2.51
C VAL A 102 -5.25 9.03 -3.56
N ILE A 103 -6.39 9.67 -3.85
CA ILE A 103 -7.31 9.21 -4.91
C ILE A 103 -6.66 9.33 -6.29
N LEU A 104 -5.85 10.38 -6.54
CA LEU A 104 -5.06 10.49 -7.77
C LEU A 104 -3.96 9.43 -7.86
N ALA A 105 -3.34 9.05 -6.74
CA ALA A 105 -2.50 7.85 -6.70
C ALA A 105 -3.32 6.60 -7.09
N TYR A 106 -4.54 6.41 -6.58
CA TYR A 106 -5.36 5.26 -6.97
C TYR A 106 -5.73 5.28 -8.46
N TYR A 107 -5.99 6.45 -9.05
CA TYR A 107 -6.15 6.59 -10.49
C TYR A 107 -4.92 6.04 -11.23
N GLU A 108 -3.71 6.47 -10.85
CA GLU A 108 -2.46 6.02 -11.46
C GLU A 108 -2.20 4.52 -11.28
N ALA A 109 -2.69 3.90 -10.20
CA ALA A 109 -2.60 2.46 -10.00
C ALA A 109 -3.58 1.66 -10.88
N ILE A 110 -4.71 2.26 -11.26
CA ILE A 110 -5.73 1.62 -12.09
C ILE A 110 -5.40 1.78 -13.57
N LEU A 111 -5.11 3.02 -13.96
CA LEU A 111 -4.86 3.47 -15.32
C LEU A 111 -3.58 4.33 -15.32
N PRO A 112 -2.40 3.70 -15.39
CA PRO A 112 -1.13 4.41 -15.33
C PRO A 112 -0.98 5.42 -16.48
N SER A 113 -0.65 6.67 -16.14
CA SER A 113 -0.30 7.71 -17.12
C SER A 113 1.16 7.63 -17.59
N SER A 114 1.99 6.86 -16.88
CA SER A 114 3.41 6.67 -17.15
C SER A 114 3.81 5.19 -17.04
N PRO A 115 4.70 4.68 -17.92
CA PRO A 115 5.17 3.29 -17.87
C PRO A 115 5.93 2.92 -16.59
N SER A 116 6.50 3.91 -15.87
CA SER A 116 7.47 3.67 -14.78
C SER A 116 6.87 3.68 -13.38
N ALA A 117 5.53 3.64 -13.23
CA ALA A 117 4.83 3.77 -11.94
C ALA A 117 5.18 5.02 -11.11
N SER A 118 5.92 5.96 -11.72
CA SER A 118 6.49 7.12 -11.07
C SER A 118 5.43 8.11 -10.62
N ALA A 119 4.35 8.26 -11.40
CA ALA A 119 3.23 9.13 -11.05
C ALA A 119 2.50 8.68 -9.77
N PHE A 120 2.31 7.37 -9.58
CA PHE A 120 1.78 6.82 -8.32
C PHE A 120 2.66 7.22 -7.14
N ALA A 121 3.97 6.97 -7.23
CA ALA A 121 4.92 7.28 -6.17
C ALA A 121 5.01 8.78 -5.87
N GLN A 122 4.89 9.64 -6.89
CA GLN A 122 4.86 11.10 -6.74
C GLN A 122 3.64 11.55 -5.95
N HIS A 123 2.44 11.03 -6.26
CA HIS A 123 1.22 11.34 -5.49
C HIS A 123 1.33 10.88 -4.04
N ILE A 124 1.83 9.67 -3.78
CA ILE A 124 2.03 9.19 -2.42
C ILE A 124 3.05 10.05 -1.65
N THR A 125 4.12 10.48 -2.31
CA THR A 125 5.14 11.36 -1.73
C THR A 125 4.55 12.74 -1.41
N ALA A 126 3.78 13.32 -2.33
CA ALA A 126 3.10 14.59 -2.14
C ALA A 126 2.08 14.53 -0.99
N ALA A 127 1.25 13.48 -0.94
CA ALA A 127 0.30 13.25 0.14
C ALA A 127 0.99 13.09 1.50
N THR A 128 2.15 12.41 1.51
CA THR A 128 3.00 12.28 2.70
C THR A 128 3.53 13.62 3.17
N ALA A 129 4.04 14.46 2.26
CA ALA A 129 4.50 15.80 2.60
C ALA A 129 3.38 16.70 3.15
N MET A 130 2.18 16.64 2.55
CA MET A 130 0.99 17.34 3.04
C MET A 130 0.58 16.89 4.44
N LEU A 131 0.57 15.57 4.70
CA LEU A 131 0.28 15.05 6.04
C LEU A 131 1.35 15.48 7.06
N CYS A 132 2.62 15.52 6.64
CA CYS A 132 3.71 15.98 7.52
C CYS A 132 3.56 17.46 7.89
N ALA A 133 3.12 18.30 6.96
CA ALA A 133 2.81 19.71 7.23
C ALA A 133 1.66 19.89 8.24
N VAL A 134 0.74 18.91 8.33
CA VAL A 134 -0.32 18.90 9.36
C VAL A 134 0.24 18.55 10.75
N GLY A 135 1.25 17.69 10.80
CA GLY A 135 1.99 17.29 12.01
C GLY A 135 1.51 15.99 12.66
N ALA A 136 2.43 15.27 13.31
CA ALA A 136 2.19 13.94 13.87
C ALA A 136 1.14 13.93 15.00
N GLU A 137 1.10 14.99 15.82
CA GLU A 137 0.14 15.12 16.93
C GLU A 137 -1.32 15.05 16.46
N LYS A 138 -1.64 15.66 15.32
CA LYS A 138 -3.00 15.66 14.76
C LYS A 138 -3.38 14.30 14.15
N CYS A 139 -2.43 13.39 13.96
CA CYS A 139 -2.63 12.08 13.37
C CYS A 139 -2.88 10.97 14.41
N GLN A 140 -3.26 11.31 15.65
CA GLN A 140 -3.52 10.34 16.72
C GLN A 140 -4.88 9.61 16.60
N GLN A 141 -5.84 10.19 15.89
CA GLN A 141 -7.20 9.63 15.75
C GLN A 141 -7.91 10.14 14.49
N GLY A 142 -9.09 9.58 14.20
CA GLY A 142 -9.95 10.03 13.11
C GLY A 142 -9.36 9.83 11.71
N TRP A 143 -9.80 10.63 10.74
CA TRP A 143 -9.42 10.47 9.32
C TRP A 143 -7.94 10.66 9.06
N LEU A 144 -7.29 11.62 9.74
CA LEU A 144 -5.85 11.84 9.59
C LEU A 144 -5.04 10.63 10.04
N HIS A 145 -5.45 9.96 11.13
CA HIS A 145 -4.83 8.71 11.54
C HIS A 145 -5.04 7.60 10.50
N GLN A 146 -6.25 7.46 9.95
CA GLN A 146 -6.49 6.45 8.91
C GLN A 146 -5.67 6.71 7.64
N MET A 147 -5.57 7.98 7.22
CA MET A 147 -4.72 8.39 6.10
C MET A 147 -3.24 8.12 6.36
N LEU A 148 -2.76 8.39 7.59
CA LEU A 148 -1.42 8.03 8.00
C LEU A 148 -1.16 6.53 7.78
N LEU A 149 -2.04 5.65 8.26
CA LEU A 149 -1.86 4.20 8.11
C LEU A 149 -1.82 3.78 6.64
N THR A 150 -2.70 4.34 5.80
CA THR A 150 -2.69 4.12 4.35
C THR A 150 -1.36 4.58 3.74
N LEU A 151 -0.91 5.79 4.06
CA LEU A 151 0.32 6.35 3.51
C LEU A 151 1.56 5.61 3.98
N ARG A 152 1.63 5.16 5.25
CA ARG A 152 2.73 4.33 5.76
C ARG A 152 2.90 3.06 4.94
N LEU A 153 1.81 2.37 4.60
CA LEU A 153 1.83 1.18 3.76
C LEU A 153 2.33 1.47 2.34
N HIS A 154 1.88 2.56 1.72
CA HIS A 154 2.36 2.94 0.39
C HIS A 154 3.81 3.46 0.40
N MET A 155 4.24 4.09 1.48
CA MET A 155 5.62 4.55 1.64
C MET A 155 6.61 3.39 1.77
N VAL A 156 6.18 2.19 2.19
CA VAL A 156 7.03 0.98 2.07
C VAL A 156 7.43 0.77 0.60
N TYR A 157 6.47 0.81 -0.32
CA TYR A 157 6.77 0.68 -1.75
C TYR A 157 7.71 1.79 -2.24
N VAL A 158 7.40 3.06 -1.94
CA VAL A 158 8.22 4.20 -2.38
C VAL A 158 9.64 4.13 -1.83
N SER A 159 9.79 3.84 -0.53
CA SER A 159 11.09 3.79 0.15
C SER A 159 11.96 2.64 -0.32
N PHE A 160 11.38 1.46 -0.61
CA PHE A 160 12.16 0.36 -1.18
C PHE A 160 12.55 0.64 -2.63
N ASN A 161 11.65 1.18 -3.45
CA ASN A 161 11.93 1.46 -4.86
C ASN A 161 13.00 2.55 -5.07
N THR A 162 13.07 3.52 -4.16
CA THR A 162 14.05 4.62 -4.20
C THR A 162 15.24 4.38 -3.27
N TRP A 163 15.24 3.27 -2.52
CA TRP A 163 16.15 3.00 -1.42
C TRP A 163 16.38 4.21 -0.49
N THR A 164 15.30 4.92 -0.18
CA THR A 164 15.33 6.16 0.62
C THR A 164 14.45 6.04 1.85
N ALA A 165 15.00 6.41 3.01
CA ALA A 165 14.28 6.41 4.28
C ALA A 165 12.98 7.24 4.21
N SER A 166 11.88 6.67 4.68
CA SER A 166 10.62 7.42 4.82
C SER A 166 10.69 8.34 6.04
N VAL A 167 10.06 9.52 5.94
CA VAL A 167 9.80 10.39 7.11
C VAL A 167 9.04 9.64 8.22
N PHE A 168 8.22 8.65 7.86
CA PHE A 168 7.47 7.83 8.80
C PHE A 168 8.31 6.80 9.58
N ALA A 169 9.58 6.63 9.21
CA ALA A 169 10.55 5.83 9.96
C ALA A 169 11.19 6.60 11.14
N SER A 170 10.89 7.89 11.31
CA SER A 170 11.39 8.66 12.44
C SER A 170 10.64 8.34 13.74
N GLU A 171 11.30 8.53 14.88
CA GLU A 171 10.72 8.33 16.21
C GLU A 171 9.43 9.13 16.42
N GLU A 172 9.38 10.37 15.92
CA GLU A 172 8.19 11.23 15.96
C GLU A 172 6.98 10.52 15.34
N TRP A 173 7.13 10.05 14.10
CA TRP A 173 6.03 9.45 13.34
C TRP A 173 5.75 7.99 13.72
N MET A 174 6.70 7.30 14.34
CA MET A 174 6.48 5.96 14.90
C MET A 174 5.82 5.99 16.28
N ARG A 175 6.00 7.03 17.10
CA ARG A 175 5.47 7.07 18.47
C ARG A 175 4.25 7.95 18.62
N ILE A 176 4.30 9.20 18.16
CA ILE A 176 3.26 10.21 18.46
C ILE A 176 1.88 9.78 17.95
N PRO A 177 1.71 9.34 16.69
CA PRO A 177 0.39 8.95 16.19
C PRO A 177 -0.24 7.73 16.86
N PHE A 178 0.56 6.96 17.61
CA PHE A 178 0.14 5.75 18.32
C PHE A 178 0.07 5.96 19.84
N ARG A 179 0.17 7.20 20.36
CA ARG A 179 0.07 7.44 21.81
C ARG A 179 -1.26 7.03 22.44
N ARG A 180 -2.34 7.07 21.66
CA ARG A 180 -3.72 6.77 22.12
C ARG A 180 -4.20 5.37 21.75
N ARG A 181 -3.36 4.57 21.08
CA ARG A 181 -3.71 3.30 20.47
C ARG A 181 -2.51 2.36 20.47
N GLU A 182 -2.71 1.11 20.83
CA GLU A 182 -1.68 0.10 20.65
C GLU A 182 -1.44 -0.21 19.17
N LYS A 183 -0.17 -0.49 18.83
CA LYS A 183 0.22 -0.89 17.48
C LYS A 183 -0.22 -2.33 17.25
N SER A 184 -0.94 -2.53 16.14
CA SER A 184 -1.21 -3.87 15.63
C SER A 184 0.08 -4.54 15.14
N PRO A 185 0.07 -5.87 14.93
CA PRO A 185 1.17 -6.57 14.27
C PRO A 185 1.55 -5.94 12.91
N LEU A 186 0.54 -5.54 12.12
CA LEU A 186 0.74 -4.86 10.84
C LEU A 186 1.52 -3.54 11.02
N ASP A 187 1.14 -2.72 12.00
CA ASP A 187 1.82 -1.44 12.26
C ASP A 187 3.29 -1.66 12.58
N ARG A 188 3.61 -2.67 13.41
CA ARG A 188 4.99 -3.00 13.79
C ARG A 188 5.81 -3.56 12.62
N ILE A 189 5.20 -4.35 11.74
CA ILE A 189 5.86 -4.81 10.50
C ILE A 189 6.17 -3.62 9.59
N VAL A 190 5.23 -2.71 9.43
CA VAL A 190 5.42 -1.50 8.62
C VAL A 190 6.50 -0.60 9.22
N ASP A 191 6.56 -0.44 10.54
CA ASP A 191 7.66 0.27 11.21
C ASP A 191 9.02 -0.34 10.86
N LEU A 192 9.15 -1.67 10.90
CA LEU A 192 10.40 -2.36 10.55
C LEU A 192 10.77 -2.11 9.09
N LEU A 193 9.82 -2.31 8.17
CA LEU A 193 10.05 -2.14 6.74
C LEU A 193 10.45 -0.71 6.38
N LEU A 194 9.81 0.31 6.96
CA LEU A 194 10.16 1.71 6.70
C LEU A 194 11.57 2.07 7.19
N GLN A 195 12.10 1.35 8.19
CA GLN A 195 13.45 1.55 8.70
C GLN A 195 14.53 0.88 7.85
N TYR A 196 14.20 -0.15 7.04
CA TYR A 196 15.21 -0.90 6.27
C TYR A 196 16.05 0.00 5.34
N PRO A 197 15.45 0.89 4.51
CA PRO A 197 16.24 1.78 3.65
C PRO A 197 17.06 2.84 4.42
N SER A 198 16.83 3.01 5.73
CA SER A 198 17.65 3.89 6.58
C SER A 198 18.98 3.26 7.01
N THR A 199 19.17 1.96 6.73
CA THR A 199 20.37 1.25 7.17
C THR A 199 21.42 1.18 6.06
N PRO A 200 22.69 1.57 6.33
CA PRO A 200 23.77 1.40 5.38
C PRO A 200 23.93 -0.07 4.97
N THR A 201 24.17 -0.33 3.68
CA THR A 201 24.36 -1.67 3.08
C THR A 201 25.46 -2.48 3.77
N ARG A 202 26.48 -1.82 4.34
CA ARG A 202 27.56 -2.48 5.11
C ARG A 202 27.14 -2.97 6.52
N GLY A 203 25.97 -2.55 7.02
CA GLY A 203 25.42 -2.93 8.32
C GLY A 203 24.43 -4.10 8.30
N LEU A 204 24.20 -4.73 7.14
CA LEU A 204 23.12 -5.73 6.97
C LEU A 204 23.25 -6.95 7.91
N VAL A 205 24.47 -7.30 8.35
CA VAL A 205 24.71 -8.40 9.31
C VAL A 205 24.22 -8.05 10.73
N THR A 206 24.42 -6.81 11.20
CA THR A 206 23.90 -6.36 12.50
C THR A 206 22.40 -6.07 12.43
N VAL A 207 21.90 -5.62 11.27
CA VAL A 207 20.45 -5.51 10.99
C VAL A 207 19.78 -6.87 11.16
N TYR A 208 20.35 -7.93 10.58
CA TYR A 208 19.78 -9.28 10.65
C TYR A 208 19.42 -9.72 12.08
N GLY A 209 20.33 -9.51 13.05
CA GLY A 209 20.10 -9.94 14.44
C GLY A 209 18.92 -9.22 15.08
N HIS A 210 18.84 -7.89 14.89
CA HIS A 210 17.77 -7.08 15.45
C HIS A 210 16.44 -7.31 14.73
N THR A 211 16.44 -7.39 13.39
CA THR A 211 15.23 -7.57 12.59
C THR A 211 14.63 -8.96 12.76
N SER A 212 15.45 -10.01 12.78
CA SER A 212 14.97 -11.37 13.04
C SER A 212 14.33 -11.49 14.43
N THR A 213 14.94 -10.89 15.45
CA THR A 213 14.37 -10.86 16.81
C THR A 213 13.02 -10.14 16.83
N ALA A 214 12.92 -8.98 16.17
CA ALA A 214 11.68 -8.22 16.09
C ALA A 214 10.58 -8.99 15.32
N LEU A 215 10.91 -9.63 14.20
CA LEU A 215 9.97 -10.45 13.43
C LEU A 215 9.47 -11.65 14.25
N LYS A 216 10.36 -12.35 14.97
CA LYS A 216 9.98 -13.44 15.88
C LYS A 216 9.01 -12.95 16.96
N ALA A 217 9.27 -11.79 17.56
CA ALA A 217 8.37 -11.21 18.57
C ALA A 217 6.99 -10.84 18.01
N ILE A 218 6.95 -10.27 16.80
CA ILE A 218 5.68 -9.96 16.11
C ILE A 218 4.90 -11.25 15.82
N TRP A 219 5.57 -12.30 15.38
CA TRP A 219 4.95 -13.60 15.10
C TRP A 219 4.30 -14.23 16.33
N ARG A 220 4.99 -14.23 17.47
CA ARG A 220 4.45 -14.74 18.74
C ARG A 220 3.18 -14.02 19.14
N ASP A 221 3.15 -12.69 18.97
CA ASP A 221 1.96 -11.89 19.27
C ASP A 221 0.78 -12.23 18.34
N MET A 222 1.04 -12.43 17.04
CA MET A 222 -0.01 -12.81 16.07
C MET A 222 -0.63 -14.17 16.39
N ASN A 223 0.18 -15.14 16.84
CA ASN A 223 -0.27 -16.51 17.07
C ASN A 223 -0.63 -16.82 18.53
N GLN A 224 -0.49 -15.84 19.44
CA GLN A 224 -0.64 -16.05 20.89
C GLN A 224 0.17 -17.24 21.41
N SER A 225 1.27 -17.59 20.74
CA SER A 225 2.02 -18.80 21.04
C SER A 225 3.01 -18.55 22.18
N THR A 226 2.96 -19.42 23.18
CA THR A 226 3.87 -19.44 24.33
C THR A 226 4.99 -20.47 24.19
N THR A 227 5.05 -21.22 23.09
CA THR A 227 6.04 -22.28 22.91
C THR A 227 7.43 -21.71 22.63
N ASP A 228 8.40 -22.12 23.45
CA ASP A 228 9.78 -21.62 23.48
C ASP A 228 10.72 -22.31 22.47
N THR A 229 10.18 -23.11 21.55
CA THR A 229 10.99 -23.75 20.52
C THR A 229 11.43 -22.70 19.50
N ASP A 230 12.69 -22.28 19.56
CA ASP A 230 13.23 -21.25 18.67
C ASP A 230 13.74 -21.83 17.34
N THR A 231 12.94 -22.67 16.67
CA THR A 231 13.31 -23.14 15.33
C THR A 231 12.78 -22.16 14.28
N PHE A 232 13.58 -21.83 13.26
CA PHE A 232 13.15 -20.92 12.18
C PHE A 232 11.87 -21.39 11.47
N ARG A 233 11.59 -22.70 11.49
CA ARG A 233 10.39 -23.30 10.90
C ARG A 233 9.11 -22.86 11.61
N ASP A 234 9.20 -22.51 12.89
CA ASP A 234 8.05 -22.09 13.70
C ASP A 234 7.55 -20.70 13.31
N TYR A 235 8.30 -19.96 12.49
CA TYR A 235 8.03 -18.58 12.06
C TYR A 235 7.53 -18.47 10.61
N ILE A 236 7.21 -19.60 9.97
CA ILE A 236 6.66 -19.66 8.61
C ILE A 236 5.12 -19.54 8.68
N PRO A 237 4.52 -18.57 7.99
CA PRO A 237 3.07 -18.40 8.04
C PRO A 237 2.25 -19.52 7.41
N PRO A 238 0.99 -19.72 7.87
CA PRO A 238 0.05 -20.57 7.16
C PRO A 238 -0.22 -20.00 5.77
N LYS A 239 -0.43 -20.91 4.81
CA LYS A 239 -0.65 -20.56 3.40
C LYS A 239 -2.14 -20.35 3.07
N THR A 240 -3.04 -20.64 4.01
CA THR A 240 -4.49 -20.60 3.80
C THR A 240 -5.20 -20.14 5.07
N GLY A 241 -6.51 -19.91 4.98
CA GLY A 241 -7.35 -19.60 6.14
C GLY A 241 -7.28 -18.15 6.61
N TYR A 242 -6.94 -17.20 5.73
CA TYR A 242 -6.92 -15.78 6.09
C TYR A 242 -8.34 -15.30 6.42
N PRO A 243 -8.59 -14.77 7.63
CA PRO A 243 -9.93 -14.35 8.05
C PRO A 243 -10.40 -13.10 7.28
N ASP A 244 -9.47 -12.24 6.90
CA ASP A 244 -9.71 -11.03 6.11
C ASP A 244 -8.44 -10.62 5.33
N SER A 245 -8.58 -9.61 4.46
CA SER A 245 -7.46 -9.12 3.66
C SER A 245 -6.40 -8.40 4.49
N GLN A 246 -6.73 -7.80 5.63
CA GLN A 246 -5.74 -7.15 6.48
C GLN A 246 -4.79 -8.18 7.08
N SER A 247 -5.32 -9.30 7.53
CA SER A 247 -4.56 -10.44 8.03
C SER A 247 -3.69 -11.03 6.91
N ALA A 248 -4.24 -11.21 5.71
CA ALA A 248 -3.48 -11.68 4.56
C ALA A 248 -2.32 -10.72 4.21
N ILE A 249 -2.57 -9.41 4.18
CA ILE A 249 -1.53 -8.40 3.91
C ILE A 249 -0.49 -8.35 5.03
N THR A 250 -0.89 -8.56 6.28
CA THR A 250 0.03 -8.68 7.41
C THR A 250 1.00 -9.86 7.20
N ILE A 251 0.48 -11.02 6.79
CA ILE A 251 1.29 -12.20 6.46
C ILE A 251 2.23 -11.94 5.27
N ALA A 252 1.75 -11.27 4.21
CA ALA A 252 2.58 -10.96 3.06
C ALA A 252 3.72 -9.99 3.40
N LEU A 253 3.45 -8.92 4.15
CA LEU A 253 4.49 -7.96 4.55
C LEU A 253 5.46 -8.55 5.57
N TYR A 254 4.97 -9.40 6.49
CA TYR A 254 5.82 -10.16 7.41
C TYR A 254 6.78 -11.08 6.65
N SER A 255 6.25 -11.84 5.69
CA SER A 255 7.06 -12.74 4.86
C SER A 255 8.03 -11.96 3.97
N PHE A 256 7.61 -10.82 3.43
CA PHE A 256 8.49 -9.92 2.69
C PHE A 256 9.65 -9.41 3.56
N ALA A 257 9.40 -9.00 4.79
CA ALA A 257 10.44 -8.59 5.73
C ALA A 257 11.45 -9.72 6.03
N TRP A 258 10.97 -10.96 6.12
CA TRP A 258 11.82 -12.15 6.25
C TRP A 258 12.64 -12.41 4.99
N VAL A 259 12.03 -12.43 3.81
CA VAL A 259 12.77 -12.64 2.54
C VAL A 259 13.87 -11.58 2.42
N PHE A 260 13.55 -10.30 2.63
CA PHE A 260 14.55 -9.23 2.64
C PHE A 260 15.70 -9.51 3.61
N THR A 261 15.37 -9.86 4.86
CA THR A 261 16.37 -10.11 5.92
C THR A 261 17.24 -11.34 5.61
N LEU A 262 16.65 -12.40 5.08
CA LEU A 262 17.35 -13.64 4.75
C LEU A 262 18.22 -13.49 3.50
N SER A 263 17.73 -12.81 2.46
CA SER A 263 18.49 -12.58 1.22
C SER A 263 19.81 -11.84 1.47
N ALA A 264 19.88 -11.00 2.50
CA ALA A 264 21.12 -10.32 2.88
C ALA A 264 22.24 -11.28 3.35
N LYS A 265 21.90 -12.49 3.81
CA LYS A 265 22.86 -13.42 4.44
C LYS A 265 23.64 -14.34 3.48
N HIS A 266 23.40 -14.29 2.16
CA HIS A 266 24.14 -15.03 1.12
C HIS A 266 24.59 -16.46 1.52
N ALA A 267 23.66 -17.30 2.01
CA ALA A 267 23.99 -18.64 2.45
C ALA A 267 22.98 -19.69 1.97
N GLN A 268 23.43 -20.69 1.21
CA GLN A 268 22.55 -21.70 0.58
C GLN A 268 21.62 -22.43 1.56
N HIS A 269 22.03 -22.62 2.81
CA HIS A 269 21.22 -23.31 3.81
C HIS A 269 19.94 -22.54 4.19
N ILE A 270 19.82 -21.23 3.90
CA ILE A 270 18.62 -20.45 4.18
C ILE A 270 17.62 -20.44 3.02
N ASN A 271 17.98 -21.01 1.85
CA ASN A 271 17.12 -20.98 0.66
C ASN A 271 15.75 -21.58 0.93
N HIS A 272 15.68 -22.71 1.64
CA HIS A 272 14.40 -23.33 2.00
C HIS A 272 13.48 -22.42 2.82
N LEU A 273 14.04 -21.53 3.65
CA LEU A 273 13.25 -20.54 4.42
C LEU A 273 12.75 -19.42 3.50
N ILE A 274 13.61 -18.93 2.60
CA ILE A 274 13.23 -17.93 1.60
C ILE A 274 12.09 -18.49 0.74
N THR A 275 12.24 -19.71 0.20
CA THR A 275 11.23 -20.42 -0.58
C THR A 275 9.90 -20.52 0.16
N ALA A 276 9.92 -20.84 1.46
CA ALA A 276 8.70 -20.95 2.26
C ALA A 276 7.98 -19.61 2.46
N HIS A 277 8.72 -18.51 2.70
CA HIS A 277 8.14 -17.18 2.81
C HIS A 277 7.64 -16.64 1.46
N CYS A 278 8.35 -16.91 0.36
CA CYS A 278 7.88 -16.61 -0.99
C CYS A 278 6.56 -17.35 -1.30
N GLU A 279 6.45 -18.61 -0.90
CA GLU A 279 5.20 -19.38 -0.98
C GLU A 279 4.05 -18.75 -0.20
N ALA A 280 4.30 -18.23 1.01
CA ALA A 280 3.29 -17.54 1.80
C ALA A 280 2.81 -16.25 1.10
N ILE A 281 3.73 -15.47 0.52
CA ILE A 281 3.38 -14.27 -0.27
C ILE A 281 2.51 -14.64 -1.47
N LEU A 282 2.88 -15.68 -2.23
CA LEU A 282 2.10 -16.15 -3.37
C LEU A 282 0.72 -16.66 -2.96
N ALA A 283 0.61 -17.35 -1.82
CA ALA A 283 -0.66 -17.83 -1.32
C ALA A 283 -1.58 -16.67 -0.89
N VAL A 284 -1.03 -15.60 -0.32
CA VAL A 284 -1.76 -14.34 -0.10
C VAL A 284 -2.19 -13.74 -1.44
N ALA A 285 -1.34 -13.74 -2.47
CA ALA A 285 -1.70 -13.22 -3.78
C ALA A 285 -2.91 -13.95 -4.40
N VAL A 286 -2.97 -15.29 -4.29
CA VAL A 286 -4.15 -16.10 -4.66
C VAL A 286 -5.40 -15.62 -3.92
N TYR A 287 -5.32 -15.44 -2.60
CA TYR A 287 -6.45 -14.98 -1.80
C TYR A 287 -6.90 -13.56 -2.21
N ILE A 288 -5.97 -12.62 -2.39
CA ILE A 288 -6.28 -11.24 -2.80
C ILE A 288 -6.91 -11.20 -4.20
N ASP A 289 -6.43 -12.04 -5.12
CA ASP A 289 -7.01 -12.19 -6.46
C ASP A 289 -8.46 -12.71 -6.39
N SER A 290 -8.81 -13.54 -5.41
CA SER A 290 -10.19 -14.04 -5.28
C SER A 290 -11.18 -12.99 -4.79
N ILE A 291 -10.73 -12.02 -3.98
CA ILE A 291 -11.62 -11.00 -3.39
C ILE A 291 -11.63 -9.68 -4.18
N GLN A 292 -10.66 -9.46 -5.07
CA GLN A 292 -10.54 -8.27 -5.92
C GLN A 292 -10.65 -6.95 -5.11
N ASP A 293 -9.78 -6.80 -4.11
CA ASP A 293 -9.68 -5.62 -3.25
C ASP A 293 -8.55 -4.68 -3.71
N GLY A 294 -8.90 -3.47 -4.16
CA GLY A 294 -7.97 -2.52 -4.78
C GLY A 294 -6.79 -2.12 -3.89
N CYS A 295 -7.05 -1.86 -2.62
CA CYS A 295 -6.00 -1.50 -1.66
C CYS A 295 -5.00 -2.65 -1.45
N SER A 296 -5.52 -3.87 -1.29
CA SER A 296 -4.70 -5.05 -1.04
C SER A 296 -3.88 -5.42 -2.25
N LEU A 297 -4.43 -5.28 -3.46
CA LEU A 297 -3.67 -5.41 -4.71
C LEU A 297 -2.44 -4.48 -4.68
N ILE A 298 -2.63 -3.17 -4.52
CA ILE A 298 -1.51 -2.20 -4.52
C ILE A 298 -0.45 -2.56 -3.46
N ARG A 299 -0.88 -2.98 -2.28
CA ARG A 299 0.02 -3.35 -1.17
C ARG A 299 0.82 -4.64 -1.42
N MET A 300 0.37 -5.49 -2.34
CA MET A 300 1.09 -6.71 -2.75
C MET A 300 2.18 -6.45 -3.78
N ALA A 301 2.25 -5.26 -4.39
CA ALA A 301 3.23 -4.94 -5.43
C ALA A 301 4.68 -5.18 -4.96
N MET A 302 5.04 -4.65 -3.79
CA MET A 302 6.41 -4.78 -3.26
C MET A 302 6.75 -6.22 -2.81
N PRO A 303 5.91 -6.93 -2.05
CA PRO A 303 6.13 -8.35 -1.77
C PRO A 303 6.33 -9.21 -3.02
N LEU A 304 5.47 -9.05 -4.04
CA LEU A 304 5.56 -9.84 -5.28
C LEU A 304 6.81 -9.50 -6.09
N LEU A 305 7.17 -8.22 -6.20
CA LEU A 305 8.42 -7.81 -6.85
C LEU A 305 9.65 -8.40 -6.14
N TRP A 306 9.58 -8.56 -4.82
CA TRP A 306 10.68 -9.18 -4.09
C TRP A 306 10.76 -10.69 -4.34
N VAL A 307 9.61 -11.39 -4.38
CA VAL A 307 9.54 -12.80 -4.77
C VAL A 307 10.09 -13.02 -6.17
N SER A 308 9.71 -12.17 -7.14
CA SER A 308 10.14 -12.32 -8.54
C SER A 308 11.65 -12.19 -8.75
N ARG A 309 12.36 -11.54 -7.80
CA ARG A 309 13.81 -11.30 -7.89
C ARG A 309 14.65 -12.16 -6.95
N HIS A 310 14.10 -12.55 -5.80
CA HIS A 310 14.89 -13.16 -4.71
C HIS A 310 14.45 -14.59 -4.36
N SER A 311 13.37 -15.10 -4.95
CA SER A 311 13.02 -16.50 -4.79
C SER A 311 14.13 -17.39 -5.37
N PRO A 312 14.59 -18.43 -4.63
CA PRO A 312 15.47 -19.46 -5.18
C PRO A 312 14.81 -20.32 -6.26
N GLU A 313 13.47 -20.37 -6.29
CA GLU A 313 12.68 -21.20 -7.20
C GLU A 313 12.13 -20.37 -8.38
N GLU A 314 12.47 -20.75 -9.61
CA GLU A 314 12.04 -20.09 -10.85
C GLU A 314 10.51 -20.05 -10.99
N ASN A 315 9.82 -21.15 -10.69
CA ASN A 315 8.35 -21.23 -10.71
C ASN A 315 7.68 -20.18 -9.80
N GLN A 316 8.29 -19.89 -8.63
CA GLN A 316 7.75 -18.83 -7.76
C GLN A 316 7.99 -17.44 -8.36
N GLN A 317 9.12 -17.23 -9.04
CA GLN A 317 9.42 -15.97 -9.72
C GLN A 317 8.41 -15.72 -10.86
N GLU A 318 8.19 -16.72 -11.72
CA GLU A 318 7.24 -16.66 -12.82
C GLU A 318 5.81 -16.38 -12.33
N LYS A 319 5.36 -17.05 -11.28
CA LYS A 319 4.05 -16.79 -10.67
C LYS A 319 3.92 -15.37 -10.17
N ALA A 320 4.95 -14.84 -9.49
CA ALA A 320 4.94 -13.48 -9.01
C ALA A 320 4.86 -12.46 -10.17
N CYS A 321 5.66 -12.67 -11.22
CA CYS A 321 5.58 -11.88 -12.46
C CYS A 321 4.18 -11.95 -13.10
N GLY A 322 3.58 -13.14 -13.15
CA GLY A 322 2.23 -13.34 -13.67
C GLY A 322 1.17 -12.53 -12.93
N TYR A 323 1.24 -12.46 -11.59
CA TYR A 323 0.35 -11.60 -10.81
C TYR A 323 0.59 -10.10 -11.05
N LEU A 324 1.84 -9.66 -11.09
CA LEU A 324 2.19 -8.27 -11.34
C LEU A 324 1.67 -7.79 -12.72
N GLN A 325 1.84 -8.64 -13.74
CA GLN A 325 1.31 -8.40 -15.08
C GLN A 325 -0.22 -8.41 -15.10
N LYS A 326 -0.85 -9.44 -14.53
CA LYS A 326 -2.31 -9.59 -14.47
C LYS A 326 -2.99 -8.37 -13.83
N TRP A 327 -2.41 -7.83 -12.77
CA TRP A 327 -3.00 -6.70 -12.04
C TRP A 327 -2.68 -5.34 -12.66
N ASN A 328 -1.91 -5.32 -13.74
CA ASN A 328 -1.40 -4.11 -14.41
C ASN A 328 -0.61 -3.21 -13.44
N MET A 329 0.19 -3.82 -12.56
CA MET A 329 1.10 -3.08 -11.70
C MET A 329 2.32 -2.71 -12.54
N ALA A 330 2.29 -1.52 -13.14
CA ALA A 330 3.49 -0.94 -13.72
C ALA A 330 4.55 -0.90 -12.62
N LEU A 331 5.74 -1.44 -12.90
CA LEU A 331 6.88 -1.37 -12.01
C LEU A 331 8.09 -1.01 -12.86
N PRO A 332 8.90 -0.01 -12.47
CA PRO A 332 10.21 0.16 -13.08
C PRO A 332 11.04 -1.07 -12.71
N MET A 333 11.32 -1.91 -13.69
CA MET A 333 12.01 -3.19 -13.52
C MET A 333 13.52 -3.02 -13.25
N ASP A 334 14.06 -1.79 -13.30
CA ASP A 334 15.49 -1.62 -13.60
C ASP A 334 16.38 -1.19 -12.42
N ASN A 335 15.85 -0.76 -11.27
CA ASN A 335 16.68 0.01 -10.30
C ASN A 335 16.92 -0.61 -8.91
N LEU A 336 16.60 -1.89 -8.67
CA LEU A 336 16.94 -2.55 -7.39
C LEU A 336 17.81 -3.79 -7.62
N CYS A 337 18.90 -3.62 -8.36
CA CYS A 337 20.05 -4.49 -8.17
C CYS A 337 20.75 -4.01 -6.90
N LEU A 338 20.52 -4.71 -5.78
CA LEU A 338 21.48 -4.70 -4.68
C LEU A 338 22.72 -5.44 -5.22
N THR A 339 23.61 -4.69 -5.88
CA THR A 339 24.94 -5.16 -6.29
C THR A 339 25.84 -5.38 -5.08
#